data_AF-A0A1V5WAB4-F1
#
_entry.id   AF-A0A1V5WAB4-F1
#
_cell.length_a   1.000
_cell.length_b   1.000
_cell.length_c   1.000
_cell.angle_alpha   90.00
_cell.angle_beta   90.00
_cell.angle_gamma   90.00
#
_symmetry.space_group_name_H-M   'P 1'
#
loop_
_entity.id
_entity.type
_entity.pdbx_description
1 polymer ?
#
loop_
_entity_poly.entity_id
_entity_poly.type
_entity_poly.pdbx_seq_one_letter_code
_entity_poly.pdbx_strand_id
1 'polypeptide(L)'
;MNKTKFFILVFLLFLPFYAFSAKEENLNLAQKTFSQEDIQLFENRFKDIKGHLDFFNDRAVEYNEILKLYTEADKLFRDFKTSPDVGDVALAKELLESKLSILEEKVRLKYVSIRKMEILYTTMVFSGLGIIIFMVIYSIYMYLRRKK
;
A
#
# COMPACT_ATOMS: atom_id res chain seq x y z
N MET A 1 51.17 -45.90 11.58
CA MET A 1 50.85 -44.47 11.82
C MET A 1 49.34 -44.31 11.68
N ASN A 2 48.68 -44.00 12.80
CA ASN A 2 47.35 -44.52 13.13
C ASN A 2 46.21 -43.71 12.50
N LYS A 3 45.48 -44.32 11.56
CA LYS A 3 44.24 -43.77 10.95
C LYS A 3 43.19 -43.38 11.99
N THR A 4 43.19 -44.02 13.16
CA THR A 4 42.32 -43.69 14.31
C THR A 4 42.66 -42.35 14.98
N LYS A 5 43.94 -41.93 14.99
CA LYS A 5 44.32 -40.62 15.55
C LYS A 5 43.89 -39.47 14.63
N PHE A 6 43.85 -39.70 13.32
CA PHE A 6 43.37 -38.71 12.35
C PHE A 6 41.86 -38.48 12.48
N PHE A 7 41.07 -39.55 12.68
CA PHE A 7 39.62 -39.43 12.87
C PHE A 7 39.25 -38.67 14.16
N ILE A 8 39.97 -38.90 15.26
CA ILE A 8 39.76 -38.17 16.51
C ILE A 8 40.10 -36.68 16.34
N LEU A 9 41.16 -36.37 15.60
CA LEU A 9 41.58 -34.98 15.37
C LEU A 9 40.62 -34.21 14.45
N VAL A 10 40.02 -34.88 13.47
CA VAL A 10 38.95 -34.31 12.62
C VAL A 10 37.66 -34.11 13.42
N PHE A 11 37.31 -35.04 14.31
CA PHE A 11 36.11 -34.92 15.16
C PHE A 11 36.24 -33.80 16.19
N LEU A 12 37.44 -33.58 16.74
CA LEU A 12 37.70 -32.52 17.72
C LEU A 12 37.69 -31.12 17.08
N LEU A 13 37.97 -31.03 15.78
CA LEU A 13 37.84 -29.80 14.98
C LEU A 13 36.38 -29.41 14.67
N PHE A 14 35.43 -30.35 14.74
CA PHE A 14 34.00 -30.08 14.53
C PHE A 14 33.21 -29.73 15.79
N LEU A 15 33.75 -29.99 16.99
CA LEU A 15 33.12 -29.61 18.25
C LEU A 15 32.86 -28.09 18.42
N PRO A 16 33.74 -27.16 18.00
CA PRO A 16 33.42 -25.73 18.07
C PRO A 16 32.29 -25.32 17.12
N PHE A 17 32.03 -26.09 16.05
CA PHE A 17 30.93 -25.83 15.11
C PHE A 17 29.56 -26.13 15.75
N TYR A 18 29.46 -27.18 16.57
CA TYR A 18 28.23 -27.47 17.32
C TYR A 18 28.03 -26.54 18.53
N ALA A 19 29.11 -26.09 19.18
CA ALA A 19 29.02 -25.10 20.26
C ALA A 19 28.60 -23.71 19.74
N PHE A 20 28.93 -23.38 18.49
CA PHE A 20 28.47 -22.15 17.84
C PHE A 20 26.97 -22.22 17.48
N SER A 21 26.47 -23.38 17.06
CA SER A 21 25.06 -23.55 16.69
C SER A 21 24.10 -23.58 17.89
N ALA A 22 24.55 -23.97 19.10
CA ALA A 22 23.73 -23.99 20.30
C ALA A 22 23.71 -22.65 21.06
N LYS A 23 24.60 -21.71 20.71
CA LYS A 23 24.69 -20.39 21.36
C LYS A 23 23.87 -19.30 20.67
N GLU A 24 23.20 -19.63 19.56
CA GLU A 24 22.35 -18.70 18.79
C GLU A 24 20.85 -18.82 19.14
N GLU A 25 20.46 -19.77 19.98
CA GLU A 25 19.04 -19.94 20.37
C GLU A 25 18.64 -19.08 21.60
N ASN A 26 19.61 -18.50 22.32
CA ASN A 26 19.34 -17.67 23.51
C ASN A 26 19.75 -16.19 23.37
N LEU A 27 20.01 -15.72 22.14
CA LEU A 27 20.33 -14.31 21.86
C LEU A 27 19.35 -13.63 20.87
N ASN A 28 18.20 -14.25 20.60
CA ASN A 28 17.11 -13.69 19.79
C ASN A 28 15.87 -13.30 20.63
N LEU A 29 16.05 -13.13 21.95
CA LEU A 29 15.17 -12.33 22.80
C LEU A 29 15.66 -10.87 22.87
N ALA A 30 16.30 -10.40 21.79
CA ALA A 30 16.33 -8.98 21.50
C ALA A 30 14.88 -8.58 21.21
N GLN A 31 14.20 -8.15 22.27
CA GLN A 31 13.07 -7.23 22.29
C GLN A 31 12.73 -6.76 20.87
N LYS A 32 11.74 -7.42 20.24
CA LYS A 32 11.14 -7.06 18.95
C LYS A 32 10.34 -5.76 19.13
N THR A 33 11.01 -4.69 19.54
CA THR A 33 10.49 -3.34 19.39
C THR A 33 10.50 -3.00 17.90
N PHE A 34 9.45 -2.33 17.46
CA PHE A 34 9.34 -1.75 16.13
C PHE A 34 10.59 -0.95 15.79
N SER A 35 11.17 -1.18 14.59
CA SER A 35 12.25 -0.33 14.10
C SER A 35 11.71 1.07 13.82
N GLN A 36 12.52 2.11 14.02
CA GLN A 36 12.20 3.47 13.54
C GLN A 36 11.89 3.48 12.04
N GLU A 37 12.48 2.56 11.27
CA GLU A 37 12.23 2.36 9.85
C GLU A 37 10.79 1.89 9.57
N ASP A 38 10.25 0.99 10.41
CA ASP A 38 8.88 0.52 10.27
C ASP A 38 7.88 1.65 10.53
N ILE A 39 8.13 2.47 11.56
CA ILE A 39 7.28 3.63 11.87
C ILE A 39 7.26 4.61 10.69
N GLN A 40 8.42 4.91 10.11
CA GLN A 40 8.51 5.78 8.92
C GLN A 40 7.77 5.18 7.71
N LEU A 41 7.85 3.86 7.51
CA LEU A 41 7.11 3.19 6.45
C LEU A 41 5.60 3.38 6.62
N PHE A 42 5.07 3.16 7.82
CA PHE A 42 3.65 3.38 8.08
C PHE A 42 3.25 4.84 7.93
N GLU A 43 4.04 5.78 8.44
CA GLU A 43 3.79 7.23 8.28
C GLU A 43 3.71 7.64 6.81
N ASN A 44 4.61 7.12 5.96
CA ASN A 44 4.58 7.36 4.52
C ASN A 44 3.31 6.79 3.87
N ARG A 45 2.94 5.55 4.22
CA ARG A 45 1.69 4.93 3.71
C ARG A 45 0.45 5.71 4.11
N PHE A 46 0.36 6.14 5.37
CA PHE A 46 -0.73 7.00 5.84
C PHE A 46 -0.77 8.35 5.12
N LYS A 47 0.39 8.92 4.79
CA LYS A 47 0.50 10.17 4.02
C LYS A 47 -0.03 10.00 2.60
N ASP A 48 0.30 8.90 1.93
CA ASP A 48 -0.20 8.60 0.58
C ASP A 48 -1.72 8.40 0.58
N ILE A 49 -2.24 7.63 1.54
CA ILE A 49 -3.67 7.43 1.72
C ILE A 49 -4.38 8.76 1.99
N LYS A 50 -3.79 9.61 2.84
CA LYS A 50 -4.35 10.94 3.13
C LYS A 50 -4.42 11.80 1.87
N GLY A 51 -3.40 11.78 1.01
CA GLY A 51 -3.44 12.47 -0.29
C GLY A 51 -4.61 12.02 -1.18
N HIS A 52 -4.96 10.74 -1.14
CA HIS A 52 -6.15 10.23 -1.84
C HIS A 52 -7.48 10.64 -1.17
N LEU A 53 -7.53 10.69 0.17
CA LEU A 53 -8.71 11.16 0.89
C LEU A 53 -8.98 12.64 0.61
N ASP A 54 -7.93 13.47 0.58
CA ASP A 54 -8.03 14.88 0.22
C ASP A 54 -8.59 15.04 -1.20
N PHE A 55 -8.11 14.21 -2.16
CA PHE A 55 -8.68 14.16 -3.51
C PHE A 55 -10.17 13.77 -3.52
N PHE A 56 -10.61 12.83 -2.68
CA PHE A 56 -12.03 12.47 -2.60
C PHE A 56 -12.88 13.60 -2.01
N ASN A 57 -12.35 14.30 -1.00
CA ASN A 57 -13.00 15.45 -0.39
C ASN A 57 -13.16 16.61 -1.38
N ASP A 58 -12.11 16.95 -2.12
CA ASP A 58 -12.11 18.01 -3.13
C ASP A 58 -13.11 17.72 -4.27
N ARG A 59 -13.34 16.44 -4.57
CA ARG A 59 -14.28 15.98 -5.59
C ARG A 59 -15.67 15.71 -5.04
N ALA A 60 -15.93 16.00 -3.76
CA ALA A 60 -17.18 15.71 -3.06
C ALA A 60 -17.67 14.27 -3.26
N VAL A 61 -16.73 13.33 -3.35
CA VAL A 61 -17.04 11.90 -3.51
C VAL A 61 -17.39 11.32 -2.15
N GLU A 62 -18.33 10.38 -2.10
CA GLU A 62 -18.62 9.66 -0.87
C GLU A 62 -17.50 8.65 -0.56
N TYR A 63 -16.82 8.84 0.58
CA TYR A 63 -15.74 7.97 1.07
C TYR A 63 -15.85 7.64 2.58
N ASN A 64 -17.04 7.77 3.18
CA ASN A 64 -17.27 7.59 4.62
C ASN A 64 -16.74 6.24 5.17
N GLU A 65 -16.93 5.15 4.44
CA GLU A 65 -16.40 3.83 4.82
C GLU A 65 -14.87 3.78 4.82
N ILE A 66 -14.24 4.43 3.84
CA ILE A 66 -12.78 4.51 3.72
C ILE A 66 -12.23 5.39 4.85
N LEU A 67 -12.89 6.51 5.15
CA LEU A 67 -12.52 7.39 6.26
C LEU A 67 -12.61 6.67 7.61
N LYS A 68 -13.64 5.84 7.81
CA LYS A 68 -13.79 5.02 9.02
C LYS A 68 -12.60 4.05 9.16
N LEU A 69 -12.28 3.32 8.10
CA LEU A 69 -11.14 2.39 8.10
C LEU A 69 -9.80 3.10 8.31
N TYR A 70 -9.62 4.28 7.72
CA TYR A 70 -8.46 5.14 7.95
C TYR A 70 -8.35 5.56 9.43
N THR A 71 -9.45 6.00 10.02
CA THR A 71 -9.47 6.45 11.43
C THR A 71 -9.19 5.29 12.38
N GLU A 72 -9.74 4.10 12.10
CA GLU A 72 -9.45 2.88 12.87
C GLU A 72 -7.96 2.48 12.76
N ALA A 73 -7.39 2.54 11.56
CA ALA A 73 -5.98 2.22 11.34
C ALA A 73 -5.05 3.26 11.97
N ASP A 74 -5.37 4.56 11.88
CA ASP A 74 -4.61 5.65 12.49
C ASP A 74 -4.63 5.55 14.01
N LYS A 75 -5.81 5.26 14.60
CA LYS A 75 -5.92 5.01 16.03
C LYS A 75 -5.03 3.84 16.45
N LEU A 76 -5.12 2.72 15.74
CA LEU A 76 -4.32 1.53 16.01
C LEU A 76 -2.81 1.83 15.92
N PHE A 77 -2.38 2.59 14.91
CA PHE A 77 -0.99 3.03 14.76
C PHE A 77 -0.53 3.95 15.90
N ARG A 78 -1.37 4.90 16.33
CA ARG A 78 -1.06 5.78 17.48
C ARG A 78 -0.96 5.01 18.78
N ASP A 79 -1.92 4.13 19.05
CA ASP A 79 -1.96 3.29 20.24
C ASP A 79 -0.67 2.45 20.31
N PHE A 80 -0.22 1.91 19.17
CA PHE A 80 1.06 1.20 19.06
C PHE A 80 2.30 2.07 19.24
N LYS A 81 2.29 3.31 18.74
CA LYS A 81 3.41 4.26 18.91
C LYS A 81 3.59 4.66 20.39
N THR A 82 2.49 4.73 21.15
CA THR A 82 2.51 5.21 22.54
C THR A 82 2.67 4.11 23.59
N SER A 83 2.33 2.85 23.27
CA SER A 83 2.34 1.76 24.25
C SER A 83 2.94 0.48 23.66
N PRO A 84 4.28 0.37 23.55
CA PRO A 84 4.97 -0.78 22.96
C PRO A 84 5.00 -2.04 23.86
N ASP A 85 4.31 -2.02 25.01
CA ASP A 85 4.43 -3.01 26.09
C ASP A 85 3.60 -4.29 25.88
N VAL A 86 3.27 -4.63 24.63
CA VAL A 86 2.50 -5.82 24.31
C VAL A 86 3.47 -6.91 23.88
N GLY A 87 3.48 -8.07 24.54
CA GLY A 87 4.19 -9.26 24.05
C GLY A 87 3.85 -9.67 22.60
N ASP A 88 2.83 -9.03 22.02
CA ASP A 88 2.28 -9.24 20.69
C ASP A 88 2.60 -8.12 19.68
N VAL A 89 3.70 -7.37 19.84
CA VAL A 89 4.12 -6.32 18.87
C VAL A 89 4.15 -6.85 17.42
N ALA A 90 4.50 -8.11 17.22
CA ALA A 90 4.51 -8.74 15.91
C ALA A 90 3.09 -8.95 15.34
N LEU A 91 2.14 -9.41 16.14
CA LEU A 91 0.74 -9.59 15.71
C LEU A 91 0.06 -8.24 15.47
N ALA A 92 0.37 -7.26 16.31
CA ALA A 92 -0.01 -5.86 16.16
C ALA A 92 0.46 -5.28 14.83
N LYS A 93 1.74 -5.50 14.49
CA LYS A 93 2.33 -5.11 13.21
C LYS A 93 1.57 -5.73 12.04
N GLU A 94 1.39 -7.05 12.07
CA GLU A 94 0.73 -7.80 11.01
C GLU A 94 -0.73 -7.34 10.81
N LEU A 95 -1.44 -7.09 11.92
CA LEU A 95 -2.80 -6.58 11.88
C LEU A 95 -2.88 -5.16 11.31
N LEU A 96 -1.94 -4.28 11.66
CA LEU A 96 -1.83 -2.94 11.08
C LEU A 96 -1.50 -3.02 9.58
N GLU A 97 -0.55 -3.86 9.19
CA GLU A 97 -0.17 -4.08 7.79
C GLU A 97 -1.34 -4.58 6.95
N SER A 98 -2.09 -5.56 7.47
CA SER A 98 -3.27 -6.10 6.83
C SER A 98 -4.35 -5.03 6.66
N LYS A 99 -4.67 -4.28 7.73
CA LYS A 99 -5.65 -3.19 7.67
C LYS A 99 -5.24 -2.11 6.68
N LEU A 100 -3.97 -1.71 6.66
CA LEU A 100 -3.46 -0.71 5.72
C LEU A 100 -3.46 -1.22 4.28
N SER A 101 -3.11 -2.49 4.05
CA SER A 101 -3.15 -3.10 2.71
C SER A 101 -4.57 -3.10 2.16
N ILE A 102 -5.56 -3.52 2.96
CA ILE A 102 -6.98 -3.47 2.60
C ILE A 102 -7.43 -2.03 2.33
N LEU A 103 -7.00 -1.09 3.16
CA LEU A 103 -7.34 0.33 3.00
C LEU A 103 -6.76 0.91 1.71
N GLU A 104 -5.48 0.66 1.42
CA GLU A 104 -4.79 1.07 0.20
C GLU A 104 -5.47 0.49 -1.04
N GLU A 105 -5.83 -0.79 -1.00
CA GLU A 105 -6.53 -1.43 -2.11
C GLU A 105 -7.90 -0.76 -2.35
N LYS A 106 -8.70 -0.55 -1.30
CA LYS A 106 -10.00 0.13 -1.41
C LYS A 106 -9.87 1.55 -1.94
N VAL A 107 -8.91 2.32 -1.42
CA VAL A 107 -8.60 3.69 -1.87
C VAL A 107 -8.21 3.68 -3.33
N ARG A 108 -7.30 2.79 -3.75
CA ARG A 108 -6.84 2.66 -5.13
C ARG A 108 -7.99 2.31 -6.08
N LEU A 109 -8.82 1.33 -5.72
CA LEU A 109 -9.97 0.93 -6.53
C LEU A 109 -10.96 2.08 -6.70
N LYS A 110 -11.27 2.81 -5.62
CA LYS A 110 -12.15 3.98 -5.68
C LYS A 110 -11.54 5.09 -6.54
N TYR A 111 -10.26 5.41 -6.35
CA TYR A 111 -9.55 6.41 -7.14
C TYR A 111 -9.57 6.08 -8.65
N VAL A 112 -9.24 4.84 -9.01
CA VAL A 112 -9.29 4.37 -10.41
C VAL A 112 -10.70 4.44 -10.96
N SER A 113 -11.72 4.07 -10.17
CA SER A 113 -13.12 4.16 -10.57
C SER A 113 -13.53 5.60 -10.90
N ILE A 114 -13.20 6.56 -10.03
CA ILE A 114 -13.49 7.99 -10.24
C ILE A 114 -12.80 8.47 -11.52
N ARG A 115 -11.50 8.19 -11.69
CA ARG A 115 -10.75 8.58 -12.88
C ARG A 115 -11.35 8.00 -14.17
N LYS A 116 -11.77 6.74 -14.16
CA LYS A 116 -12.44 6.12 -15.31
C LYS A 116 -13.76 6.83 -15.63
N MET A 117 -14.56 7.18 -14.62
CA MET A 117 -15.81 7.92 -14.82
C MET A 117 -15.56 9.32 -15.40
N GLU A 118 -14.54 10.04 -14.92
CA GLU A 118 -14.16 11.36 -15.47
C GLU A 118 -13.76 11.26 -16.95
N ILE A 119 -12.96 10.26 -17.33
CA ILE A 119 -12.54 10.04 -18.72
C ILE A 119 -13.74 9.71 -19.61
N LEU A 120 -14.63 8.84 -19.13
CA LEU A 120 -15.85 8.49 -19.86
C LEU A 120 -16.75 9.71 -20.08
N TYR A 121 -16.98 10.50 -19.02
CA TYR A 121 -17.78 11.72 -19.10
C TYR A 121 -17.17 12.73 -20.09
N THR A 122 -15.86 12.96 -19.97
CA THR A 122 -15.12 13.85 -20.88
C THR A 122 -15.28 13.40 -22.32
N THR A 123 -15.09 12.10 -22.59
CA THR A 123 -15.23 11.52 -23.93
C THR A 123 -16.65 11.68 -24.48
N MET A 124 -17.67 11.50 -23.64
CA MET A 124 -19.08 11.69 -24.00
C MET A 124 -19.40 13.15 -24.35
N VAL A 125 -18.85 14.10 -23.60
CA VAL A 125 -19.02 15.54 -23.91
C VAL A 125 -18.34 15.88 -25.24
N PHE A 126 -17.11 15.44 -25.46
CA PHE A 126 -16.40 15.69 -26.72
C PHE A 126 -17.10 15.06 -27.93
N SER A 127 -17.62 13.84 -27.80
CA SER A 127 -18.34 13.18 -28.89
C SER A 127 -19.66 13.90 -29.22
N GLY A 128 -20.43 14.30 -28.21
CA GLY A 128 -21.65 15.09 -28.38
C GLY A 128 -21.38 16.44 -29.05
N LEU A 129 -20.34 17.14 -28.62
CA LEU A 129 -19.94 18.42 -29.19
C LEU A 129 -19.44 18.26 -30.64
N GLY A 130 -18.76 17.16 -30.94
CA GLY A 130 -18.35 16.81 -32.30
C GLY A 130 -19.54 16.61 -33.26
N ILE A 131 -20.60 15.94 -32.80
CA ILE A 131 -21.84 15.75 -33.60
C ILE A 131 -22.48 17.10 -33.92
N ILE A 132 -22.57 18.00 -32.93
CA ILE A 132 -23.16 19.34 -33.12
C ILE A 132 -22.35 20.13 -34.15
N ILE A 133 -21.01 20.17 -34.01
CA ILE A 133 -20.13 20.84 -34.96
C ILE A 133 -20.30 20.26 -36.37
N PHE A 134 -20.34 18.93 -36.49
CA PHE A 134 -20.53 18.26 -37.77
C PHE A 134 -21.86 18.63 -38.41
N MET A 135 -22.96 18.64 -37.64
CA MET A 135 -24.28 19.07 -38.12
C MET A 135 -24.25 20.52 -38.63
N VAL A 136 -23.64 21.44 -37.89
CA VAL A 136 -23.52 22.85 -38.29
C VAL A 136 -22.73 22.99 -39.59
N ILE A 137 -21.56 22.35 -39.70
CA ILE A 137 -20.74 22.37 -40.91
C ILE A 137 -21.51 21.80 -42.10
N TYR A 138 -22.21 20.67 -41.91
CA TYR A 138 -23.02 20.03 -42.93
C TYR A 138 -24.17 20.95 -43.40
N SER A 139 -24.86 21.62 -42.48
CA SER A 139 -25.91 22.59 -42.82
C SER A 139 -25.37 23.76 -43.63
N ILE A 140 -24.22 24.32 -43.27
CA ILE A 140 -23.58 25.41 -44.01
C ILE A 140 -23.18 24.94 -45.42
N TYR A 141 -22.55 23.77 -45.52
CA TYR A 141 -22.14 23.17 -46.79
C TYR A 141 -23.34 22.97 -47.72
N MET A 142 -24.45 22.41 -47.20
CA MET A 142 -25.67 22.20 -47.97
C MET A 142 -26.32 23.51 -48.41
N TYR A 143 -26.32 24.54 -47.56
CA TYR A 143 -26.85 25.86 -47.91
C TYR A 143 -26.04 26.50 -49.05
N LEU A 144 -24.70 26.46 -48.98
CA LEU A 144 -23.84 26.97 -50.04
C LEU A 144 -24.02 26.22 -51.36
N ARG A 145 -24.21 24.89 -51.31
CA ARG A 145 -24.46 24.07 -52.50
C ARG A 145 -25.77 24.42 -53.21
N ARG A 146 -26.83 24.79 -52.48
CA ARG A 146 -28.12 25.17 -53.10
C ARG A 146 -28.10 26.55 -53.77
N LYS A 147 -27.14 27.40 -53.43
CA LYS A 147 -27.05 28.78 -53.94
C LYS A 147 -26.19 28.89 -55.21
N LYS A 148 -25.44 27.84 -55.55
CA LYS A 148 -24.79 27.66 -56.86
C LYS A 148 -25.74 26.94 -57.80
#